data_AF-A0AAD1Y1Z6-F1
#
_entry.id   AF-A0AAD1Y1Z6-F1
#
_cell.length_a   1.000
_cell.length_b   1.000
_cell.length_c   1.000
_cell.angle_alpha   90.00
_cell.angle_beta   90.00
_cell.angle_gamma   90.00
#
_symmetry.space_group_name_H-M   'P 1'
#
loop_
_entity.id
_entity.type
_entity.pdbx_description
1 polymer ?
#
loop_
_entity_poly.entity_id
_entity_poly.type
_entity_poly.pdbx_seq_one_letter_code
_entity_poly.pdbx_strand_id
1 'polypeptide(L)'
;MPCEAWQGEIPAIKGEIITIIIWVLNLFRPGAGTFVSSCLGDKHCISSQVIVAILQMLTAFCIVGWVWSIWWGALIYKKHSK
;
A
#
# COMPACT_ATOMS: atom_id res chain seq x y z
N MET A 1 17.80 5.31 15.88
CA MET A 1 16.56 6.14 15.90
C MET A 1 15.38 5.19 15.79
N PRO A 2 14.28 5.31 16.54
CA PRO A 2 13.16 4.36 16.46
C PRO A 2 12.35 4.63 15.18
N CYS A 3 12.99 4.56 14.02
CA CYS A 3 12.52 5.20 12.78
C CYS A 3 11.55 4.35 11.95
N GLU A 4 11.19 3.14 12.37
CA GLU A 4 10.46 2.20 11.51
C GLU A 4 9.18 1.62 12.15
N ALA A 5 8.62 2.25 13.18
CA ALA A 5 7.35 1.80 13.79
C ALA A 5 6.19 1.70 12.76
N TRP A 6 6.18 2.61 11.77
CA TRP A 6 5.21 2.64 10.68
C TRP A 6 5.33 1.45 9.70
N GLN A 7 6.50 0.77 9.64
CA GLN A 7 6.63 -0.45 8.84
C GLN A 7 5.80 -1.59 9.41
N GLY A 8 5.49 -1.55 10.72
CA GLY A 8 4.55 -2.45 11.37
C GLY A 8 3.14 -2.34 10.79
N GLU A 9 2.74 -1.14 10.35
CA GLU A 9 1.40 -0.84 9.82
C GLU A 9 1.18 -1.31 8.37
N ILE A 10 2.24 -1.68 7.66
CA ILE A 10 2.14 -2.24 6.30
C ILE A 10 1.38 -3.58 6.39
N PRO A 11 0.32 -3.80 5.60
CA PRO A 11 -0.49 -5.02 5.71
C PRO A 11 0.35 -6.23 5.33
N ALA A 12 0.35 -7.25 6.17
CA ALA A 12 0.87 -8.57 5.81
C ALA A 12 -0.24 -9.34 5.09
N ILE A 13 -0.21 -9.35 3.76
CA ILE A 13 -1.20 -10.07 2.95
C ILE A 13 -0.63 -11.44 2.63
N LYS A 14 -1.32 -12.51 3.01
CA LYS A 14 -0.91 -13.87 2.63
C LYS A 14 -1.24 -14.12 1.15
N GLY A 15 -0.23 -14.06 0.27
CA GLY A 15 -0.37 -14.39 -1.14
C GLY A 15 0.49 -13.51 -2.06
N GLU A 16 1.49 -14.11 -2.69
CA GLU A 16 2.39 -13.45 -3.68
C GLU A 16 1.61 -12.87 -4.86
N ILE A 17 0.63 -13.62 -5.36
CA ILE A 17 -0.20 -13.22 -6.50
C ILE A 17 -1.02 -11.96 -6.16
N ILE A 18 -1.57 -11.91 -4.94
CA ILE A 18 -2.40 -10.78 -4.50
C ILE A 18 -1.55 -9.51 -4.34
N THR A 19 -0.34 -9.65 -3.82
CA THR A 19 0.58 -8.51 -3.68
C THR A 19 1.06 -7.97 -5.03
N ILE A 20 1.31 -8.85 -6.01
CA ILE A 20 1.63 -8.46 -7.39
C ILE A 20 0.42 -7.74 -8.02
N ILE A 21 -0.79 -8.26 -7.85
CA ILE A 21 -2.01 -7.61 -8.35
C ILE A 21 -2.17 -6.22 -7.75
N ILE A 22 -1.97 -6.07 -6.44
CA ILE A 22 -2.04 -4.76 -5.75
C ILE A 22 -1.01 -3.78 -6.29
N TRP A 23 0.22 -4.25 -6.56
CA TRP A 23 1.28 -3.42 -7.12
C TRP A 23 0.94 -2.95 -8.54
N VAL A 24 0.47 -3.86 -9.41
CA VAL A 24 0.02 -3.52 -10.76
C VAL A 24 -1.18 -2.58 -10.72
N LEU A 25 -2.12 -2.78 -9.79
CA LEU A 25 -3.32 -1.96 -9.66
C LEU A 25 -3.00 -0.54 -9.21
N ASN A 26 -2.02 -0.37 -8.31
CA ASN A 26 -1.47 0.93 -7.92
C ASN A 26 -0.70 1.63 -9.05
N LEU A 27 -0.18 0.88 -10.03
CA LEU A 27 0.48 1.43 -11.22
C LEU A 27 -0.53 2.07 -12.19
N PHE A 28 -1.71 1.46 -12.39
CA PHE A 28 -2.75 2.05 -13.25
C PHE A 28 -3.66 3.05 -12.53
N ARG A 29 -4.02 2.79 -11.26
CA ARG A 29 -4.86 3.66 -10.44
C ARG A 29 -4.25 3.83 -9.05
N PRO A 30 -3.57 4.96 -8.79
CA PRO A 30 -2.91 5.20 -7.51
C PRO A 30 -3.93 5.23 -6.37
N GLY A 31 -3.67 4.43 -5.32
CA GLY A 31 -4.50 4.34 -4.13
C GLY A 31 -5.59 3.25 -4.18
N ALA A 32 -5.96 2.74 -5.35
CA ALA A 32 -6.94 1.65 -5.45
C ALA A 32 -6.38 0.31 -4.96
N GLY A 33 -5.10 0.01 -5.25
CA GLY A 33 -4.44 -1.20 -4.75
C GLY A 33 -4.20 -1.12 -3.25
N THR A 34 -3.85 0.07 -2.76
CA THR A 34 -3.69 0.33 -1.32
C THR A 34 -5.01 0.17 -0.57
N PHE A 35 -6.14 0.62 -1.11
CA PHE A 35 -7.44 0.42 -0.47
C PHE A 35 -7.83 -1.06 -0.38
N VAL A 36 -7.60 -1.84 -1.44
CA VAL A 36 -7.81 -3.30 -1.44
C VAL A 36 -6.89 -3.97 -0.42
N SER A 37 -5.63 -3.52 -0.32
CA SER A 37 -4.68 -4.01 0.69
C SER A 37 -5.17 -3.78 2.12
N SER A 38 -5.88 -2.67 2.38
CA SER A 38 -6.51 -2.36 3.67
C SER A 38 -7.61 -3.34 4.05
N CYS A 39 -8.36 -3.85 3.08
CA CYS A 39 -9.42 -4.83 3.33
C CYS A 39 -8.89 -6.25 3.51
N LEU A 40 -7.76 -6.58 2.89
CA LEU A 40 -7.13 -7.91 2.98
C LEU A 40 -6.09 -8.02 4.11
N GLY A 41 -5.60 -6.89 4.62
CA GLY A 41 -4.69 -6.85 5.76
C GLY A 41 -5.39 -7.14 7.09
N ASP A 42 -4.61 -7.59 8.07
CA ASP A 42 -5.10 -7.84 9.43
C ASP A 42 -5.85 -6.63 10.02
N LYS A 43 -6.96 -6.93 10.72
CA LYS A 43 -7.99 -5.97 11.20
C LYS A 43 -7.47 -4.76 11.98
N HIS A 44 -6.23 -4.79 12.46
CA HIS A 44 -5.66 -3.73 13.28
C HIS A 44 -5.04 -2.57 12.47
N CYS A 45 -4.73 -2.76 11.18
CA CYS A 45 -4.00 -1.77 10.36
C CYS A 45 -4.86 -1.06 9.29
N ILE A 46 -6.18 -1.20 9.36
CA ILE A 46 -7.11 -0.72 8.31
C ILE A 46 -7.09 0.82 8.19
N SER A 47 -7.10 1.54 9.31
CA SER A 47 -7.26 3.01 9.31
C SER A 47 -6.10 3.75 8.65
N SER A 48 -4.85 3.39 8.95
CA SER A 48 -3.69 4.08 8.36
C SER A 48 -3.56 3.80 6.87
N GLN A 49 -3.89 2.60 6.41
CA GLN A 49 -3.83 2.25 4.98
C GLN A 49 -4.93 2.92 4.16
N VAL A 50 -6.14 3.07 4.72
CA VAL A 50 -7.20 3.86 4.09
C VAL A 50 -6.79 5.32 3.96
N ILE A 51 -6.16 5.90 4.99
CA ILE A 51 -5.64 7.28 4.95
C ILE A 51 -4.57 7.41 3.86
N VAL A 52 -3.62 6.47 3.77
CA VAL A 52 -2.59 6.45 2.72
C VAL A 52 -3.21 6.31 1.33
N ALA A 53 -4.23 5.46 1.17
CA ALA A 53 -4.95 5.29 -0.10
C ALA A 53 -5.66 6.58 -0.53
N ILE A 54 -6.32 7.29 0.39
CA ILE A 54 -6.98 8.56 0.12
C ILE A 54 -5.95 9.64 -0.23
N LEU A 55 -4.85 9.73 0.52
CA LEU A 55 -3.77 10.66 0.21
C LEU A 55 -3.16 10.39 -1.17
N GLN A 56 -2.94 9.12 -1.51
CA GLN A 56 -2.45 8.71 -2.83
C GLN A 56 -3.42 9.07 -3.95
N MET A 57 -4.74 8.92 -3.75
CA MET A 57 -5.75 9.35 -4.72
C MET A 57 -5.79 10.87 -4.89
N LEU A 58 -5.66 11.65 -3.80
CA LEU A 58 -5.67 13.12 -3.85
C LEU A 58 -4.38 13.69 -4.47
N THR A 59 -3.22 13.10 -4.16
CA THR A 59 -1.93 13.52 -4.72
C THR A 59 -1.60 12.88 -6.07
N ALA A 60 -2.41 11.93 -6.55
CA ALA A 60 -2.30 11.33 -7.88
C ALA A 60 -2.31 12.37 -8.99
N PHE A 61 -3.13 13.42 -8.82
CA PHE A 61 -3.23 14.53 -9.78
C PHE A 61 -1.89 15.24 -9.99
N CYS A 62 -1.01 15.22 -8.99
CA CYS A 62 0.30 15.88 -9.04
C CYS A 62 1.45 14.95 -9.47
N ILE A 63 1.18 13.74 -9.98
CA ILE A 63 2.18 12.68 -10.30
C ILE A 63 2.93 12.14 -9.06
N VAL A 64 3.10 12.96 -8.01
CA VAL A 64 3.70 12.58 -6.72
C VAL A 64 2.96 11.41 -6.07
N GLY A 65 1.62 11.44 -6.07
CA GLY A 65 0.81 10.33 -5.55
C GLY A 65 0.97 9.04 -6.37
N TRP A 66 1.32 9.16 -7.66
CA TRP A 66 1.56 8.02 -8.55
C TRP A 66 2.87 7.30 -8.21
N VAL A 67 3.97 8.06 -8.08
CA VAL A 67 5.27 7.51 -7.65
C VAL A 67 5.19 6.92 -6.24
N TRP A 68 4.49 7.61 -5.33
CA TRP A 68 4.24 7.08 -3.98
C TRP A 68 3.48 5.76 -4.04
N SER A 69 2.44 5.65 -4.88
CA SER A 69 1.65 4.42 -4.98
C SER A 69 2.48 3.21 -5.47
N ILE A 70 3.39 3.43 -6.42
CA ILE A 70 4.33 2.40 -6.91
C ILE A 70 5.31 1.97 -5.80
N TRP A 71 5.89 2.95 -5.10
CA TRP A 71 6.80 2.71 -3.97
C TRP A 71 6.10 1.93 -2.85
N TRP A 72 4.85 2.29 -2.53
CA TRP A 72 4.06 1.64 -1.49
C TRP A 72 3.72 0.19 -1.86
N GLY A 73 3.31 -0.08 -3.10
CA GLY A 73 3.08 -1.47 -3.52
C GLY A 73 4.36 -2.31 -3.52
N ALA A 74 5.53 -1.73 -3.83
CA ALA A 74 6.81 -2.42 -3.72
C ALA A 74 7.19 -2.75 -2.26
N LEU A 75 6.86 -1.86 -1.30
CA LEU A 75 7.00 -2.10 0.14
C LEU A 75 6.12 -3.27 0.62
N ILE A 76 4.86 -3.32 0.18
CA ILE A 76 3.94 -4.42 0.53
C ILE A 76 4.49 -5.74 -0.04
N TYR A 77 4.95 -5.76 -1.30
CA TYR A 77 5.59 -6.93 -1.91
C TYR A 77 6.85 -7.38 -1.15
N LYS A 78 7.74 -6.43 -0.79
CA LYS A 78 8.97 -6.72 -0.05
C LYS A 78 8.68 -7.25 1.36
N LYS A 79 7.61 -6.80 2.01
CA LYS A 79 7.17 -7.31 3.32
C LYS A 79 6.60 -8.73 3.21
N HIS A 80 5.94 -9.06 2.09
CA HIS A 80 5.49 -10.42 1.84
C HIS A 80 6.65 -11.40 1.55
N SER A 81 7.69 -10.94 0.84
CA SER A 81 8.84 -11.78 0.46
C SER A 81 9.80 -12.09 1.64
N LYS A 82 9.53 -11.62 2.85
CA LYS A 82 10.31 -11.92 4.07
C LYS A 82 9.55 -12.88 4.97
#